data_AF-A0A956JWZ5-F1
#
_entry.id   AF-A0A956JWZ5-F1
#
_cell.length_a   1.000
_cell.length_b   1.000
_cell.length_c   1.000
_cell.angle_alpha   90.00
_cell.angle_beta   90.00
_cell.angle_gamma   90.00
#
_symmetry.space_group_name_H-M   'P 1'
#
loop_
_entity.id
_entity.type
_entity.pdbx_description
1 polymer ?
#
loop_
_entity_poly.entity_id
_entity_poly.type
_entity_poly.pdbx_seq_one_letter_code
_entity_poly.pdbx_strand_id
1 'polypeptide(L)'
;MIAREHNDHACLGAATQEVIARVEAGDPSLVDLAERHASADDLAATIRQWPQRDDEGLPCDGPKVVACRPPQRLRFDARDPNCFERAAIFIGAAELLDPDSVYRLATVDTPNGLHTFPTRDGEPVILDPLQSRNALRAGLFRECRNSGADVETRRLRLQRLIGLDEKRGVRGDLARARAAKAAGHTTWVDGKPIDEAVATYECALATYQARLDALDAEAGAAPRNAGAGPVALTPGQAVDWIAGLALEPAARFPNGATRVRNGHRALRGALVLRPICVADVRDVAFVLALAEREARLYGPVGLGIVHSTAHAIDRLDRMAARRWLAERAGGRNAGPFSLRVGNTTIAPNIPLLESLA
;
A
#
# COMPACT_ATOMS: atom_id res chain seq x y z
N MET A 1 -12.84 -9.79 5.28
CA MET A 1 -13.78 -9.22 6.27
C MET A 1 -14.39 -7.97 5.73
N ILE A 2 -15.71 -7.85 5.69
CA ILE A 2 -16.35 -6.54 5.54
C ILE A 2 -16.33 -5.88 6.92
N ALA A 3 -15.52 -4.83 7.06
CA ALA A 3 -15.39 -4.06 8.28
C ALA A 3 -16.10 -2.71 8.16
N ARG A 4 -16.21 -2.02 9.29
CA ARG A 4 -16.83 -0.70 9.37
C ARG A 4 -16.19 0.28 8.37
N GLU A 5 -17.01 1.08 7.72
CA GLU A 5 -16.62 2.17 6.82
C GLU A 5 -15.55 3.12 7.40
N HIS A 6 -14.80 3.79 6.52
CA HIS A 6 -13.78 4.77 6.92
C HIS A 6 -14.37 6.09 7.40
N ASN A 7 -15.46 6.53 6.77
CA ASN A 7 -16.16 7.78 7.05
C ASN A 7 -17.64 7.65 6.65
N ASP A 8 -18.40 8.76 6.66
CA ASP A 8 -19.84 8.81 6.38
C ASP A 8 -20.61 7.63 7.00
N HIS A 9 -20.44 7.48 8.31
CA HIS A 9 -20.89 6.31 9.06
C HIS A 9 -22.39 6.03 8.96
N ALA A 10 -23.20 7.05 8.69
CA ALA A 10 -24.64 6.89 8.52
C ALA A 10 -24.97 6.25 7.15
N CYS A 11 -24.47 6.82 6.05
CA CYS A 11 -24.72 6.33 4.71
C CYS A 11 -24.00 4.99 4.45
N LEU A 12 -22.67 4.98 4.62
CA LEU A 12 -21.85 3.83 4.31
C LEU A 12 -22.05 2.69 5.32
N GLY A 13 -22.41 3.00 6.56
CA GLY A 13 -22.78 1.98 7.55
C GLY A 13 -24.05 1.22 7.14
N ALA A 14 -25.08 1.92 6.67
CA ALA A 14 -26.31 1.27 6.18
C ALA A 14 -26.05 0.42 4.94
N ALA A 15 -25.22 0.91 3.99
CA ALA A 15 -24.83 0.13 2.82
C ALA A 15 -24.00 -1.11 3.20
N THR A 16 -23.08 -0.96 4.14
CA THR A 16 -22.23 -2.04 4.64
C THR A 16 -23.08 -3.16 5.27
N GLN A 17 -24.09 -2.80 6.07
CA GLN A 17 -25.02 -3.76 6.66
C GLN A 17 -25.82 -4.53 5.61
N GLU A 18 -26.31 -3.85 4.56
CA GLU A 18 -26.99 -4.51 3.45
C GLU A 18 -26.08 -5.50 2.71
N VAL A 19 -24.82 -5.13 2.46
CA VAL A 19 -23.85 -6.05 1.83
C VAL A 19 -23.60 -7.27 2.72
N ILE A 20 -23.37 -7.07 4.02
CA ILE A 20 -23.12 -8.17 4.97
C ILE A 20 -24.32 -9.12 4.98
N ALA A 21 -25.55 -8.60 5.10
CA ALA A 21 -26.76 -9.41 5.10
C ALA A 21 -26.89 -10.26 3.83
N ARG A 22 -26.53 -9.72 2.67
CA ARG A 22 -26.56 -10.46 1.39
C ARG A 22 -25.48 -11.53 1.29
N VAL A 23 -24.27 -11.24 1.76
CA VAL A 23 -23.19 -12.23 1.83
C VAL A 23 -23.58 -13.38 2.76
N GLU A 24 -24.13 -13.08 3.94
CA GLU A 24 -24.60 -14.09 4.90
C GLU A 24 -25.77 -14.91 4.38
N ALA A 25 -26.67 -14.30 3.60
CA ALA A 25 -27.79 -14.98 2.95
C ALA A 25 -27.37 -15.83 1.73
N GLY A 26 -26.10 -15.74 1.29
CA GLY A 26 -25.63 -16.41 0.08
C GLY A 26 -26.33 -15.89 -1.18
N ASP A 27 -26.47 -14.56 -1.32
CA ASP A 27 -27.10 -13.92 -2.48
C ASP A 27 -26.51 -14.46 -3.80
N PRO A 28 -27.31 -15.08 -4.67
CA PRO A 28 -26.82 -15.71 -5.89
C PRO A 28 -26.05 -14.76 -6.80
N SER A 29 -26.41 -13.46 -6.83
CA SER A 29 -25.71 -12.50 -7.67
C SER A 29 -24.25 -12.27 -7.22
N LEU A 30 -24.00 -12.28 -5.91
CA LEU A 30 -22.67 -12.13 -5.33
C LEU A 30 -21.87 -13.44 -5.43
N VAL A 31 -22.51 -14.58 -5.19
CA VAL A 31 -21.89 -15.91 -5.33
C VAL A 31 -21.47 -16.15 -6.78
N ASP A 32 -22.38 -15.99 -7.73
CA ASP A 32 -22.09 -16.16 -9.15
C ASP A 32 -21.01 -15.19 -9.63
N LEU A 33 -20.98 -13.97 -9.09
CA LEU A 33 -19.93 -13.01 -9.41
C LEU A 33 -18.59 -13.46 -8.86
N ALA A 34 -18.53 -13.90 -7.60
CA ALA A 34 -17.31 -14.40 -6.98
C ALA A 34 -16.77 -15.62 -7.75
N GLU A 35 -17.59 -16.63 -8.04
CA GLU A 35 -17.16 -17.86 -8.71
C GLU A 35 -16.58 -17.64 -10.13
N ARG A 36 -16.92 -16.54 -10.79
CA ARG A 36 -16.39 -16.19 -12.13
C ARG A 36 -14.95 -15.66 -12.11
N HIS A 37 -14.40 -15.32 -10.95
CA HIS A 37 -13.11 -14.64 -10.86
C HIS A 37 -12.09 -15.46 -10.07
N ALA A 38 -10.83 -15.40 -10.50
CA ALA A 38 -9.75 -16.11 -9.83
C ALA A 38 -9.23 -15.34 -8.59
N SER A 39 -9.49 -14.03 -8.52
CA SER A 39 -9.00 -13.17 -7.44
C SER A 39 -9.81 -11.86 -7.35
N ALA A 40 -9.67 -11.15 -6.22
CA ALA A 40 -10.23 -9.82 -6.07
C ALA A 40 -9.64 -8.79 -7.06
N ASP A 41 -8.39 -8.97 -7.50
CA ASP A 41 -7.79 -8.07 -8.51
C ASP A 41 -8.40 -8.27 -9.90
N ASP A 42 -8.72 -9.51 -10.25
CA ASP A 42 -9.45 -9.88 -11.47
C ASP A 42 -10.88 -9.33 -11.43
N LEU A 43 -11.59 -9.53 -10.31
CA LEU A 43 -12.91 -8.93 -10.07
C LEU A 43 -12.89 -7.40 -10.25
N ALA A 44 -11.92 -6.71 -9.64
CA ALA A 44 -11.79 -5.25 -9.78
C ALA A 44 -11.52 -4.84 -11.24
N ALA A 45 -10.74 -5.63 -11.99
CA ALA A 45 -10.46 -5.37 -13.40
C ALA A 45 -11.72 -5.54 -14.27
N THR A 46 -12.57 -6.53 -13.98
CA THR A 46 -13.84 -6.73 -14.67
C THR A 46 -14.84 -5.62 -14.34
N ILE A 47 -15.00 -5.25 -13.06
CA ILE A 47 -15.91 -4.15 -12.65
C ILE A 47 -15.53 -2.83 -13.33
N ARG A 48 -14.24 -2.55 -13.49
CA ARG A 48 -13.75 -1.36 -14.21
C ARG A 48 -14.26 -1.26 -15.65
N GLN A 49 -14.58 -2.39 -16.30
CA GLN A 49 -15.04 -2.44 -17.68
C GLN A 49 -16.57 -2.28 -17.81
N TRP A 50 -17.32 -2.33 -16.71
CA TRP A 50 -18.77 -2.18 -16.77
C TRP A 50 -19.16 -0.76 -17.22
N PRO A 51 -20.35 -0.59 -17.83
CA PRO A 51 -20.96 0.73 -17.96
C PRO A 51 -21.17 1.36 -16.58
N GLN A 52 -21.00 2.67 -16.48
CA GLN A 52 -21.32 3.44 -15.26
C GLN A 52 -22.44 4.41 -15.59
N ARG A 53 -23.51 4.39 -14.79
CA ARG A 53 -24.55 5.42 -14.80
C ARG A 53 -24.57 6.09 -13.43
N ASP A 54 -24.19 7.36 -13.38
CA ASP A 54 -24.19 8.16 -12.15
C ASP A 54 -25.59 8.26 -11.54
N ASP A 55 -25.67 8.43 -10.22
CA ASP A 55 -26.94 8.62 -9.51
C ASP A 55 -27.31 10.10 -9.47
N GLU A 56 -28.29 10.48 -10.29
CA GLU A 56 -28.84 11.84 -10.31
C GLU A 56 -29.85 12.10 -9.17
N GLY A 57 -30.02 11.15 -8.24
CA GLY A 57 -30.94 11.27 -7.11
C GLY A 57 -32.40 11.00 -7.48
N LEU A 58 -32.68 10.46 -8.68
CA LEU A 58 -34.04 10.23 -9.18
C LEU A 58 -34.85 9.34 -8.21
N PRO A 59 -36.01 9.79 -7.69
CA PRO A 59 -36.74 9.06 -6.64
C PRO A 59 -37.17 7.63 -7.01
N CYS A 60 -37.42 7.36 -8.29
CA CYS A 60 -37.86 6.05 -8.79
C CYS A 60 -36.71 5.10 -9.19
N ASP A 61 -35.45 5.52 -9.02
CA ASP A 61 -34.31 4.77 -9.53
C ASP A 61 -33.81 3.74 -8.51
N GLY A 62 -34.52 2.60 -8.45
CA GLY A 62 -34.16 1.42 -7.65
C GLY A 62 -34.30 1.57 -6.13
N PRO A 63 -34.01 0.49 -5.38
CA PRO A 63 -33.89 0.58 -3.92
C PRO A 63 -32.78 1.57 -3.55
N LYS A 64 -33.06 2.41 -2.55
CA LYS A 64 -32.15 3.45 -2.09
C LYS A 64 -31.79 3.27 -0.62
N VAL A 65 -30.54 3.59 -0.29
CA VAL A 65 -30.05 3.76 1.08
C VAL A 65 -30.46 5.14 1.55
N VAL A 66 -31.60 5.23 2.24
CA VAL A 66 -32.20 6.48 2.73
C VAL A 66 -31.36 7.20 3.78
N ALA A 67 -30.43 6.49 4.43
CA ALA A 67 -29.48 7.08 5.37
C ALA A 67 -28.48 8.02 4.67
N CYS A 68 -28.28 7.87 3.36
CA CYS A 68 -27.42 8.74 2.57
C CYS A 68 -28.07 10.08 2.26
N ARG A 69 -27.25 11.12 2.09
CA ARG A 69 -27.70 12.47 1.74
C ARG A 69 -26.90 13.00 0.54
N PRO A 70 -27.47 13.00 -0.69
CA PRO A 70 -28.80 12.48 -1.04
C PRO A 70 -28.89 10.94 -0.96
N PRO A 71 -30.11 10.36 -0.86
CA PRO A 71 -30.29 8.92 -0.87
C PRO A 71 -29.62 8.26 -2.08
N GLN A 72 -28.78 7.25 -1.82
CA GLN A 72 -27.99 6.59 -2.86
C GLN A 72 -28.66 5.30 -3.31
N ARG A 73 -28.71 5.06 -4.61
CA ARG A 73 -29.16 3.80 -5.21
C ARG A 73 -28.22 2.64 -4.86
N LEU A 74 -28.78 1.47 -4.54
CA LEU A 74 -28.02 0.26 -4.24
C LEU A 74 -28.66 -0.99 -4.88
N ARG A 75 -28.26 -1.30 -6.12
CA ARG A 75 -28.68 -2.51 -6.84
C ARG A 75 -27.46 -3.42 -7.08
N PHE A 76 -27.55 -4.68 -6.69
CA PHE A 76 -26.44 -5.63 -6.80
C PHE A 76 -26.34 -6.33 -8.16
N ASP A 77 -27.43 -6.31 -8.94
CA ASP A 77 -27.57 -6.92 -10.27
C ASP A 77 -27.61 -5.89 -11.41
N ALA A 78 -27.29 -4.63 -11.10
CA ALA A 78 -27.29 -3.55 -12.09
C ALA A 78 -26.26 -3.81 -13.20
N ARG A 79 -26.69 -3.62 -14.46
CA ARG A 79 -25.78 -3.66 -15.63
C ARG A 79 -24.96 -2.39 -15.80
N ASP A 80 -25.35 -1.33 -15.10
CA ASP A 80 -24.81 0.02 -15.20
C ASP A 80 -24.54 0.66 -13.82
N PRO A 81 -23.87 -0.05 -12.89
CA PRO A 81 -23.76 0.41 -11.51
C PRO A 81 -22.98 1.72 -11.43
N ASN A 82 -23.45 2.63 -10.57
CA ASN A 82 -22.71 3.84 -10.20
C ASN A 82 -21.48 3.49 -9.33
N CYS A 83 -20.64 4.47 -8.98
CA CYS A 83 -19.47 4.22 -8.14
C CYS A 83 -19.80 3.61 -6.75
N PHE A 84 -20.92 3.99 -6.15
CA PHE A 84 -21.40 3.49 -4.86
C PHE A 84 -21.80 2.01 -4.94
N GLU A 85 -22.60 1.64 -5.94
CA GLU A 85 -23.01 0.26 -6.25
C GLU A 85 -21.81 -0.60 -6.58
N ARG A 86 -20.87 -0.11 -7.41
CA ARG A 86 -19.61 -0.84 -7.72
C ARG A 86 -18.82 -1.15 -6.46
N ALA A 87 -18.69 -0.17 -5.57
CA ALA A 87 -17.97 -0.36 -4.31
C ALA A 87 -18.63 -1.43 -3.44
N ALA A 88 -19.96 -1.37 -3.29
CA ALA A 88 -20.73 -2.34 -2.51
C ALA A 88 -20.70 -3.76 -3.12
N ILE A 89 -20.92 -3.88 -4.43
CA ILE A 89 -20.83 -5.15 -5.18
C ILE A 89 -19.42 -5.75 -5.02
N PHE A 90 -18.38 -4.92 -5.18
CA PHE A 90 -17.00 -5.37 -5.05
C PHE A 90 -16.74 -5.95 -3.66
N ILE A 91 -17.04 -5.25 -2.57
CA ILE A 91 -16.73 -5.77 -1.23
C ILE A 91 -17.54 -7.02 -0.88
N GLY A 92 -18.76 -7.15 -1.39
CA GLY A 92 -19.59 -8.35 -1.21
C GLY A 92 -18.98 -9.56 -1.89
N ALA A 93 -18.66 -9.45 -3.19
CA ALA A 93 -18.05 -10.56 -3.95
C ALA A 93 -16.60 -10.82 -3.52
N ALA A 94 -15.83 -9.78 -3.16
CA ALA A 94 -14.45 -9.92 -2.69
C ALA A 94 -14.36 -10.62 -1.32
N GLU A 95 -15.35 -10.45 -0.44
CA GLU A 95 -15.42 -11.21 0.83
C GLU A 95 -15.53 -12.72 0.60
N LEU A 96 -16.27 -13.12 -0.43
CA LEU A 96 -16.43 -14.53 -0.82
C LEU A 96 -15.17 -15.09 -1.48
N LEU A 97 -14.50 -14.27 -2.31
CA LEU A 97 -13.29 -14.64 -3.06
C LEU A 97 -12.04 -14.75 -2.20
N ASP A 98 -11.78 -13.71 -1.41
CA ASP A 98 -10.58 -13.58 -0.59
C ASP A 98 -11.04 -13.13 0.80
N PRO A 99 -11.47 -14.10 1.64
CA PRO A 99 -11.91 -13.79 2.96
C PRO A 99 -10.79 -13.13 3.78
N ASP A 100 -9.51 -13.45 3.59
CA ASP A 100 -8.46 -13.06 4.54
C ASP A 100 -8.17 -11.55 4.57
N SER A 101 -8.49 -10.84 3.49
CA SER A 101 -8.37 -9.38 3.37
C SER A 101 -9.40 -8.60 4.22
N VAL A 102 -9.14 -7.34 4.55
CA VAL A 102 -10.13 -6.44 5.18
C VAL A 102 -10.69 -5.45 4.16
N TYR A 103 -12.00 -5.51 3.92
CA TYR A 103 -12.73 -4.66 3.00
C TYR A 103 -13.53 -3.59 3.75
N ARG A 104 -13.45 -2.34 3.30
CA ARG A 104 -14.20 -1.21 3.88
C ARG A 104 -14.65 -0.27 2.77
N LEU A 105 -15.77 0.41 2.96
CA LEU A 105 -16.19 1.52 2.10
C LEU A 105 -15.60 2.84 2.57
N ALA A 106 -15.37 3.75 1.62
CA ALA A 106 -15.03 5.14 1.86
C ALA A 106 -15.64 6.04 0.81
N THR A 107 -15.99 7.26 1.19
CA THR A 107 -16.39 8.33 0.27
C THR A 107 -15.46 9.51 0.45
N VAL A 108 -14.80 9.97 -0.62
CA VAL A 108 -13.87 11.10 -0.52
C VAL A 108 -14.17 12.13 -1.60
N ASP A 109 -13.84 13.38 -1.32
CA ASP A 109 -13.85 14.43 -2.34
C ASP A 109 -12.63 14.30 -3.26
N THR A 110 -12.89 14.12 -4.54
CA THR A 110 -11.87 14.00 -5.60
C THR A 110 -11.96 15.19 -6.54
N PRO A 111 -10.95 15.43 -7.41
CA PRO A 111 -11.08 16.45 -8.45
C PRO A 111 -12.30 16.29 -9.38
N ASN A 112 -12.88 15.09 -9.46
CA ASN A 112 -14.09 14.81 -10.24
C ASN A 112 -15.38 14.78 -9.38
N GLY A 113 -15.32 15.27 -8.13
CA GLY A 113 -16.42 15.29 -7.18
C GLY A 113 -16.34 14.17 -6.12
N LEU A 114 -17.42 14.04 -5.33
CA LEU A 114 -17.54 12.98 -4.32
C LEU A 114 -17.53 11.61 -4.98
N HIS A 115 -16.69 10.72 -4.45
CA HIS A 115 -16.50 9.40 -5.01
C HIS A 115 -16.50 8.33 -3.91
N THR A 116 -17.36 7.32 -4.05
CA THR A 116 -17.39 6.16 -3.16
C THR A 116 -16.62 5.02 -3.77
N PHE A 117 -15.71 4.42 -3.00
CA PHE A 117 -14.86 3.33 -3.45
C PHE A 117 -14.54 2.37 -2.30
N PRO A 118 -14.14 1.13 -2.60
CA PRO A 118 -13.73 0.19 -1.58
C PRO A 118 -12.24 0.30 -1.29
N THR A 119 -11.87 -0.09 -0.09
CA THR A 119 -10.48 -0.33 0.31
C THR A 119 -10.29 -1.81 0.61
N ARG A 120 -9.10 -2.33 0.32
CA ARG A 120 -8.61 -3.65 0.72
C ARG A 120 -7.37 -3.46 1.58
N ASP A 121 -7.41 -3.88 2.83
CA ASP A 121 -6.35 -3.68 3.82
C ASP A 121 -5.92 -2.20 3.94
N GLY A 122 -6.90 -1.30 3.88
CA GLY A 122 -6.67 0.15 3.95
C GLY A 122 -6.23 0.80 2.64
N GLU A 123 -5.98 0.01 1.60
CA GLU A 123 -5.56 0.52 0.30
C GLU A 123 -6.75 0.68 -0.66
N PRO A 124 -6.89 1.83 -1.36
CA PRO A 124 -7.95 2.02 -2.36
C PRO A 124 -7.91 0.96 -3.46
N VAL A 125 -9.06 0.36 -3.72
CA VAL A 125 -9.30 -0.47 -4.90
C VAL A 125 -9.91 0.42 -5.98
N ILE A 126 -9.22 0.53 -7.12
CA ILE A 126 -9.65 1.41 -8.21
C ILE A 126 -10.70 0.69 -9.04
N LEU A 127 -11.95 1.16 -8.96
CA LEU A 127 -13.09 0.65 -9.74
C LEU A 127 -13.56 1.64 -10.82
N ASP A 128 -13.25 2.92 -10.66
CA ASP A 128 -13.49 3.97 -11.63
C ASP A 128 -12.16 4.38 -12.30
N PRO A 129 -12.01 4.17 -13.62
CA PRO A 129 -10.77 4.50 -14.33
C PRO A 129 -10.49 6.01 -14.39
N LEU A 130 -11.47 6.87 -14.08
CA LEU A 130 -11.28 8.32 -13.99
C LEU A 130 -10.61 8.73 -12.67
N GLN A 131 -10.55 7.84 -11.69
CA GLN A 131 -9.91 8.07 -10.40
C GLN A 131 -8.50 7.47 -10.37
N SER A 132 -7.56 8.26 -9.87
CA SER A 132 -6.20 7.77 -9.58
C SER A 132 -6.12 7.23 -8.16
N ARG A 133 -5.25 6.24 -7.94
CA ARG A 133 -4.95 5.74 -6.59
C ARG A 133 -4.43 6.85 -5.69
N ASN A 134 -3.60 7.74 -6.23
CA ASN A 134 -3.11 8.90 -5.48
C ASN A 134 -4.24 9.84 -5.03
N ALA A 135 -5.25 10.09 -5.87
CA ALA A 135 -6.39 10.94 -5.52
C ALA A 135 -7.22 10.32 -4.39
N LEU A 136 -7.54 9.02 -4.48
CA LEU A 136 -8.31 8.31 -3.47
C LEU A 136 -7.53 8.19 -2.14
N ARG A 137 -6.23 7.85 -2.19
CA ARG A 137 -5.37 7.83 -0.99
C ARG A 137 -5.26 9.21 -0.34
N ALA A 138 -5.13 10.27 -1.13
CA ALA A 138 -5.08 11.63 -0.61
C ALA A 138 -6.43 12.03 0.03
N GLY A 139 -7.54 11.63 -0.59
CA GLY A 139 -8.88 11.76 -0.02
C GLY A 139 -8.98 11.09 1.35
N LEU A 140 -8.62 9.81 1.44
CA LEU A 140 -8.58 9.08 2.71
C LEU A 140 -7.66 9.77 3.72
N PHE A 141 -6.49 10.23 3.30
CA PHE A 141 -5.57 10.93 4.20
C PHE A 141 -6.20 12.18 4.83
N ARG A 142 -7.01 12.93 4.07
CA ARG A 142 -7.71 14.12 4.58
C ARG A 142 -8.85 13.74 5.53
N GLU A 143 -9.63 12.73 5.17
CA GLU A 143 -10.78 12.25 5.96
C GLU A 143 -10.34 11.55 7.25
N CYS A 144 -9.33 10.69 7.17
CA CYS A 144 -8.84 9.85 8.27
C CYS A 144 -7.81 10.55 9.15
N ARG A 145 -7.44 11.80 8.87
CA ARG A 145 -6.46 12.58 9.64
C ARG A 145 -6.83 12.71 11.13
N ASN A 146 -8.09 12.43 11.46
CA ASN A 146 -8.63 12.46 12.82
C ASN A 146 -9.03 11.07 13.38
N SER A 147 -8.92 9.97 12.63
CA SER A 147 -9.67 8.73 12.97
C SER A 147 -8.84 7.49 13.33
N GLY A 148 -7.51 7.52 13.28
CA GLY A 148 -6.69 6.34 13.63
C GLY A 148 -6.92 5.12 12.73
N ALA A 149 -7.49 5.31 11.54
CA ALA A 149 -7.97 4.26 10.65
C ALA A 149 -6.91 3.22 10.23
N ASP A 150 -5.63 3.59 10.23
CA ASP A 150 -4.52 2.68 9.94
C ASP A 150 -4.28 1.67 11.08
N VAL A 151 -4.30 2.12 12.33
CA VAL A 151 -4.16 1.24 13.51
C VAL A 151 -5.31 0.24 13.54
N GLU A 152 -6.53 0.70 13.28
CA GLU A 152 -7.72 -0.16 13.24
C GLU A 152 -7.64 -1.19 12.10
N THR A 153 -7.16 -0.79 10.92
CA THR A 153 -7.00 -1.72 9.80
C THR A 153 -5.93 -2.78 10.11
N ARG A 154 -4.79 -2.37 10.68
CA ARG A 154 -3.74 -3.30 11.15
C ARG A 154 -4.28 -4.26 12.22
N ARG A 155 -5.09 -3.74 13.14
CA ARG A 155 -5.75 -4.50 14.21
C ARG A 155 -6.70 -5.55 13.65
N LEU A 156 -7.63 -5.15 12.78
CA LEU A 156 -8.60 -6.05 12.16
C LEU A 156 -7.92 -7.16 11.35
N ARG A 157 -6.84 -6.84 10.63
CA ARG A 157 -6.05 -7.82 9.90
C ARG A 157 -5.40 -8.84 10.83
N LEU A 158 -4.78 -8.39 11.93
CA LEU A 158 -4.20 -9.30 12.92
C LEU A 158 -5.28 -10.17 13.58
N GLN A 159 -6.42 -9.60 13.95
CA GLN A 159 -7.54 -10.36 14.49
C GLN A 159 -8.03 -11.44 13.53
N ARG A 160 -8.04 -11.16 12.22
CA ARG A 160 -8.43 -12.16 11.22
C ARG A 160 -7.38 -13.25 11.04
N LEU A 161 -6.09 -12.90 11.01
CA LEU A 161 -4.99 -13.88 10.97
C LEU A 161 -5.00 -14.80 12.20
N ILE A 162 -5.28 -14.25 13.38
CA ILE A 162 -5.45 -15.02 14.61
C ILE A 162 -6.65 -15.98 14.48
N GLY A 163 -7.73 -15.53 13.84
CA GLY A 163 -8.99 -16.26 13.73
C GLY A 163 -9.96 -15.84 14.83
N LEU A 164 -11.20 -15.56 14.44
CA LEU A 164 -12.27 -15.18 15.38
C LEU A 164 -12.79 -16.39 16.18
N ASP A 165 -12.54 -17.61 15.70
CA ASP A 165 -12.96 -18.87 16.31
C ASP A 165 -11.92 -19.99 16.07
N GLU A 166 -12.21 -21.19 16.58
CA GLU A 166 -11.39 -22.40 16.39
C GLU A 166 -11.53 -23.03 15.00
N LYS A 167 -12.20 -22.37 14.05
CA LYS A 167 -12.39 -22.88 12.69
C LYS A 167 -11.57 -22.10 11.68
N ARG A 168 -11.24 -20.85 11.96
CA ARG A 168 -10.56 -19.92 11.04
C ARG A 168 -9.19 -19.47 11.57
N GLY A 169 -8.32 -19.03 10.66
CA GLY A 169 -7.00 -18.48 10.99
C GLY A 169 -6.08 -19.45 11.75
N VAL A 170 -5.05 -18.88 12.39
CA VAL A 170 -4.04 -19.64 13.15
C VAL A 170 -4.65 -20.41 14.33
N ARG A 171 -5.69 -19.86 15.00
CA ARG A 171 -6.42 -20.59 16.04
C ARG A 171 -7.07 -21.85 15.50
N GLY A 172 -7.71 -21.77 14.33
CA GLY A 172 -8.32 -22.93 13.70
C GLY A 172 -7.30 -23.96 13.23
N ASP A 173 -6.18 -23.53 12.66
CA ASP A 173 -5.08 -24.43 12.29
C ASP A 173 -4.50 -25.15 13.52
N LEU A 174 -4.27 -24.40 14.61
CA LEU A 174 -3.79 -24.97 15.87
C LEU A 174 -4.78 -25.98 16.46
N ALA A 175 -6.08 -25.66 16.45
CA ALA A 175 -7.13 -26.56 16.93
C ALA A 175 -7.17 -27.86 16.11
N ARG A 176 -7.11 -27.77 14.77
CA ARG A 176 -7.05 -28.95 13.89
C ARG A 176 -5.79 -29.78 14.11
N ALA A 177 -4.63 -29.15 14.26
CA ALA A 177 -3.36 -29.83 14.52
C ALA A 177 -3.39 -30.59 15.86
N ARG A 178 -3.93 -29.97 16.92
CA ARG A 178 -4.11 -30.61 18.22
C ARG A 178 -5.12 -31.77 18.16
N ALA A 179 -6.22 -31.60 17.44
CA ALA A 179 -7.21 -32.67 17.26
C ALA A 179 -6.64 -33.88 16.50
N ALA A 180 -5.89 -33.64 15.42
CA ALA A 180 -5.23 -34.71 14.68
C ALA A 180 -4.16 -35.41 15.52
N LYS A 181 -3.39 -34.67 16.33
CA LYS A 181 -2.45 -35.25 17.29
C LYS A 181 -3.15 -36.14 18.30
N ALA A 182 -4.29 -35.71 18.84
CA ALA A 182 -5.09 -36.49 19.78
C ALA A 182 -5.67 -37.77 19.14
N ALA A 183 -5.93 -37.75 17.83
CA ALA A 183 -6.35 -38.92 17.05
C ALA A 183 -5.20 -39.88 16.68
N GLY A 184 -3.95 -39.59 17.08
CA GLY A 184 -2.79 -40.46 16.87
C GLY A 184 -2.04 -40.22 15.56
N HIS A 185 -2.34 -39.14 14.81
CA HIS A 185 -1.55 -38.77 13.65
C HIS A 185 -0.15 -38.27 14.08
N THR A 186 0.89 -38.65 13.36
CA THR A 186 2.28 -38.25 13.62
C THR A 186 2.80 -37.19 12.64
N THR A 187 2.13 -37.01 11.51
CA THR A 187 2.49 -36.05 10.47
C THR A 187 1.32 -35.10 10.17
N TRP A 188 1.65 -33.90 9.71
CA TRP A 188 0.70 -32.87 9.28
C TRP A 188 0.47 -32.89 7.77
N VAL A 189 -0.43 -32.03 7.27
CA VAL A 189 -0.87 -32.01 5.86
C VAL A 189 0.26 -31.75 4.86
N ASP A 190 1.37 -31.15 5.30
CA ASP A 190 2.56 -30.86 4.50
C ASP A 190 3.70 -31.89 4.71
N GLY A 191 3.41 -32.99 5.42
CA GLY A 191 4.36 -34.07 5.70
C GLY A 191 5.30 -33.82 6.87
N LYS A 192 5.24 -32.67 7.53
CA LYS A 192 6.06 -32.37 8.72
C LYS A 192 5.57 -33.12 9.96
N PRO A 193 6.42 -33.35 10.98
CA PRO A 193 5.98 -33.86 12.27
C PRO A 193 4.86 -33.00 12.85
N ILE A 194 3.79 -33.62 13.35
CA ILE A 194 2.62 -32.89 13.87
C ILE A 194 2.97 -31.96 15.05
N ASP A 195 3.97 -32.34 15.85
CA ASP A 195 4.48 -31.54 16.95
C ASP A 195 5.14 -30.23 16.47
N GLU A 196 5.84 -30.29 15.34
CA GLU A 196 6.45 -29.11 14.71
C GLU A 196 5.35 -28.16 14.19
N ALA A 197 4.28 -28.71 13.62
CA ALA A 197 3.13 -27.92 13.17
C ALA A 197 2.45 -27.23 14.37
N VAL A 198 2.17 -27.96 15.46
CA VAL A 198 1.59 -27.38 16.69
C VAL A 198 2.48 -26.26 17.24
N ALA A 199 3.79 -26.50 17.39
CA ALA A 199 4.72 -25.49 17.88
C ALA A 199 4.80 -24.25 16.97
N THR A 200 4.73 -24.45 15.65
CA THR A 200 4.71 -23.37 14.66
C THR A 200 3.47 -22.49 14.85
N TYR A 201 2.28 -23.10 14.97
CA TYR A 201 1.04 -22.35 15.15
C TYR A 201 0.95 -21.66 16.52
N GLU A 202 1.47 -22.27 17.59
CA GLU A 202 1.57 -21.64 18.91
C GLU A 202 2.48 -20.40 18.88
N CYS A 203 3.65 -20.52 18.24
CA CYS A 203 4.58 -19.41 18.07
C CYS A 203 3.98 -18.27 17.24
N ALA A 204 3.30 -18.61 16.14
CA ALA A 204 2.61 -17.64 15.31
C ALA A 204 1.49 -16.91 16.07
N LEU A 205 0.68 -17.66 16.84
CA LEU A 205 -0.40 -17.09 17.66
C LEU A 205 0.15 -16.13 18.72
N ALA A 206 1.20 -16.52 19.44
CA ALA A 206 1.84 -15.66 20.43
C ALA A 206 2.42 -14.38 19.79
N THR A 207 3.05 -14.51 18.61
CA THR A 207 3.59 -13.36 17.87
C THR A 207 2.50 -12.39 17.44
N TYR A 208 1.37 -12.89 16.92
CA TYR A 208 0.26 -12.05 16.50
C TYR A 208 -0.46 -11.40 17.67
N GLN A 209 -0.62 -12.11 18.79
CA GLN A 209 -1.20 -11.54 20.00
C GLN A 209 -0.34 -10.40 20.55
N ALA A 210 0.98 -10.59 20.64
CA ALA A 210 1.89 -9.53 21.08
C ALA A 210 1.84 -8.28 20.18
N ARG A 211 1.68 -8.46 18.85
CA ARG A 211 1.49 -7.34 17.92
C ARG A 211 0.15 -6.64 18.13
N LEU A 212 -0.91 -7.40 18.40
CA LEU A 212 -2.24 -6.85 18.68
C LEU A 212 -2.21 -6.00 19.95
N ASP A 213 -1.59 -6.51 21.02
CA ASP A 213 -1.43 -5.79 22.29
C ASP A 213 -0.63 -4.49 22.09
N ALA A 214 0.39 -4.50 21.22
CA ALA A 214 1.16 -3.30 20.88
C ALA A 214 0.33 -2.25 20.13
N LEU A 215 -0.56 -2.67 19.22
CA LEU A 215 -1.48 -1.75 18.52
C LEU A 215 -2.51 -1.16 19.48
N ASP A 216 -3.00 -1.95 20.45
CA ASP A 216 -3.95 -1.46 21.45
C ASP A 216 -3.28 -0.44 22.39
N ALA A 217 -2.00 -0.64 22.72
CA ALA A 217 -1.20 0.37 23.43
C ALA A 217 -0.98 1.63 22.58
N GLU A 218 -0.71 1.51 21.27
CA GLU A 218 -0.58 2.63 20.32
C GLU A 218 -1.89 3.44 20.26
N ALA A 219 -3.03 2.76 20.17
CA ALA A 219 -4.36 3.38 20.15
C ALA A 219 -4.70 4.10 21.47
N GLY A 220 -4.34 3.52 22.63
CA GLY A 220 -4.57 4.11 23.94
C GLY A 220 -3.67 5.28 24.28
N ALA A 221 -2.45 5.31 23.74
CA ALA A 221 -1.46 6.37 23.97
C ALA A 221 -1.64 7.59 23.06
N ALA A 222 -2.39 7.46 21.96
CA ALA A 222 -2.66 8.58 21.06
C ALA A 222 -3.45 9.68 21.80
N PRO A 223 -2.88 10.89 21.97
CA PRO A 223 -3.59 11.97 22.64
C PRO A 223 -4.88 12.26 21.86
N ARG A 224 -6.02 12.38 22.56
CA ARG A 224 -7.34 12.70 21.96
C ARG A 224 -7.37 14.02 21.16
N ASN A 225 -6.30 14.82 21.23
CA ASN A 225 -6.09 16.07 20.48
C ASN A 225 -4.96 15.98 19.43
N ALA A 226 -4.52 14.79 19.02
CA ALA A 226 -3.44 14.57 18.05
C ALA A 226 -3.82 14.80 16.57
N GLY A 227 -4.93 15.50 16.28
CA GLY A 227 -5.44 15.74 14.91
C GLY A 227 -4.51 16.54 13.99
N ALA A 228 -3.33 16.95 14.47
CA ALA A 228 -2.29 17.60 13.68
C ALA A 228 -0.86 17.22 14.13
N GLY A 229 -0.67 16.05 14.73
CA GLY A 229 0.68 15.56 15.03
C GLY A 229 1.53 15.49 13.75
N PRO A 230 2.83 15.85 13.79
CA PRO A 230 3.69 15.74 12.62
C PRO A 230 3.71 14.29 12.14
N VAL A 231 3.50 14.07 10.83
CA VAL A 231 3.61 12.75 10.22
C VAL A 231 5.06 12.29 10.38
N ALA A 232 5.29 11.34 11.29
CA ALA A 232 6.62 10.81 11.56
C ALA A 232 6.93 9.66 10.58
N LEU A 233 7.53 9.99 9.43
CA LEU A 233 8.10 9.00 8.53
C LEU A 233 9.58 8.81 8.83
N THR A 234 10.05 7.57 8.89
CA THR A 234 11.49 7.31 8.77
C THR A 234 11.98 7.75 7.38
N PRO A 235 13.28 8.07 7.21
CA PRO A 235 13.81 8.45 5.90
C PRO A 235 13.54 7.41 4.80
N GLY A 236 13.59 6.11 5.14
CA GLY A 236 13.26 5.03 4.22
C GLY A 236 11.79 5.04 3.79
N GLN A 237 10.86 5.23 4.74
CA GLN A 237 9.43 5.33 4.46
C GLN A 237 9.11 6.57 3.61
N ALA A 238 9.76 7.70 3.86
CA ALA A 238 9.58 8.91 3.05
C ALA A 238 10.00 8.68 1.59
N VAL A 239 11.15 8.04 1.36
CA VAL A 239 11.62 7.68 0.02
C VAL A 239 10.68 6.68 -0.69
N ASP A 240 10.17 5.68 0.02
CA ASP A 240 9.20 4.73 -0.54
C ASP A 240 7.88 5.40 -0.90
N TRP A 241 7.39 6.29 -0.04
CA TRP A 241 6.17 7.04 -0.28
C TRP A 241 6.29 7.93 -1.52
N ILE A 242 7.41 8.65 -1.67
CA ILE A 242 7.74 9.45 -2.86
C ILE A 242 7.76 8.60 -4.13
N ALA A 243 8.44 7.45 -4.10
CA ALA A 243 8.48 6.53 -5.24
C ALA A 243 7.08 5.98 -5.58
N GLY A 244 6.28 5.67 -4.55
CA GLY A 244 4.90 5.23 -4.68
C GLY A 244 4.01 6.28 -5.36
N LEU A 245 4.13 7.56 -4.96
CA LEU A 245 3.42 8.66 -5.60
C LEU A 245 3.78 8.80 -7.08
N ALA A 246 5.06 8.67 -7.41
CA ALA A 246 5.54 8.82 -8.79
C ALA A 246 5.15 7.65 -9.70
N LEU A 247 4.89 6.45 -9.16
CA LEU A 247 4.72 5.23 -9.95
C LEU A 247 3.49 5.26 -10.87
N GLU A 248 2.34 5.66 -10.35
CA GLU A 248 1.10 5.73 -11.11
C GLU A 248 1.17 6.72 -12.29
N PRO A 249 1.53 8.01 -12.10
CA PRO A 249 1.64 8.94 -13.22
C PRO A 249 2.79 8.60 -14.18
N ALA A 250 3.80 7.85 -13.75
CA ALA A 250 4.89 7.41 -14.61
C ALA A 250 4.41 6.46 -15.73
N ALA A 251 3.27 5.78 -15.56
CA ALA A 251 2.70 4.91 -16.60
C ALA A 251 2.39 5.65 -17.92
N ARG A 252 2.27 6.98 -17.88
CA ARG A 252 2.04 7.84 -19.06
C ARG A 252 3.30 8.13 -19.87
N PHE A 253 4.48 7.73 -19.39
CA PHE A 253 5.77 8.02 -20.01
C PHE A 253 6.45 6.74 -20.49
N PRO A 254 7.18 6.78 -21.63
CA PRO A 254 8.01 5.67 -22.07
C PRO A 254 9.00 5.25 -20.98
N ASN A 255 9.02 3.95 -20.66
CA ASN A 255 9.85 3.37 -19.61
C ASN A 255 9.64 3.97 -18.20
N GLY A 256 8.53 4.66 -17.95
CA GLY A 256 8.33 5.41 -16.71
C GLY A 256 8.46 4.56 -15.44
N ALA A 257 7.88 3.35 -15.42
CA ALA A 257 8.01 2.44 -14.28
C ALA A 257 9.47 2.04 -13.99
N THR A 258 10.27 1.79 -15.04
CA THR A 258 11.70 1.50 -14.91
C THR A 258 12.46 2.70 -14.36
N ARG A 259 12.16 3.90 -14.86
CA ARG A 259 12.77 5.15 -14.36
C ARG A 259 12.43 5.40 -12.89
N VAL A 260 11.19 5.14 -12.47
CA VAL A 260 10.80 5.22 -11.06
C VAL A 260 11.60 4.24 -10.21
N ARG A 261 11.77 2.99 -10.67
CA ARG A 261 12.56 1.97 -9.95
C ARG A 261 14.03 2.37 -9.82
N ASN A 262 14.64 2.89 -10.88
CA ASN A 262 16.02 3.37 -10.86
C ASN A 262 16.20 4.56 -9.91
N GLY A 263 15.32 5.56 -10.03
CA GLY A 263 15.31 6.74 -9.15
C GLY A 263 15.11 6.34 -7.69
N HIS A 264 14.16 5.46 -7.40
CA HIS A 264 13.93 4.90 -6.06
C HIS A 264 15.16 4.20 -5.49
N ARG A 265 15.82 3.35 -6.29
CA ARG A 265 17.06 2.67 -5.88
C ARG A 265 18.17 3.68 -5.57
N ALA A 266 18.32 4.72 -6.39
CA ALA A 266 19.32 5.75 -6.17
C ALA A 266 19.03 6.58 -4.90
N LEU A 267 17.77 6.98 -4.68
CA LEU A 267 17.33 7.65 -3.46
C LEU A 267 17.59 6.79 -2.21
N ARG A 268 17.28 5.48 -2.26
CA ARG A 268 17.60 4.52 -1.18
C ARG A 268 19.12 4.38 -0.98
N GLY A 269 19.90 4.42 -2.05
CA GLY A 269 21.36 4.40 -2.00
C GLY A 269 21.94 5.60 -1.24
N ALA A 270 21.39 6.80 -1.46
CA ALA A 270 21.83 8.01 -0.77
C ALA A 270 21.63 7.90 0.77
N LEU A 271 20.59 7.20 1.24
CA LEU A 271 20.36 6.96 2.67
C LEU A 271 21.47 6.15 3.34
N VAL A 272 22.22 5.34 2.58
CA VAL A 272 23.37 4.55 3.06
C VAL A 272 24.71 5.15 2.59
N LEU A 273 24.73 6.46 2.33
CA LEU A 273 25.91 7.22 1.89
C LEU A 273 26.55 6.70 0.59
N ARG A 274 25.74 6.15 -0.31
CA ARG A 274 26.17 5.88 -1.69
C ARG A 274 25.86 7.10 -2.55
N PRO A 275 26.86 7.71 -3.22
CA PRO A 275 26.61 8.86 -4.08
C PRO A 275 25.73 8.47 -5.27
N ILE A 276 24.84 9.38 -5.67
CA ILE A 276 23.98 9.27 -6.83
C ILE A 276 24.86 9.37 -8.07
N CYS A 277 24.85 8.32 -8.88
CA CYS A 277 25.63 8.30 -10.12
C CYS A 277 25.02 9.27 -11.15
N VAL A 278 25.86 9.86 -12.01
CA VAL A 278 25.41 10.74 -13.11
C VAL A 278 24.33 10.08 -13.98
N ALA A 279 24.43 8.76 -14.19
CA ALA A 279 23.44 7.97 -14.92
C ALA A 279 22.05 7.96 -14.26
N ASP A 280 21.98 8.03 -12.92
CA ASP A 280 20.74 7.94 -12.14
C ASP A 280 20.09 9.32 -11.89
N VAL A 281 20.84 10.43 -12.05
CA VAL A 281 20.35 11.80 -11.76
C VAL A 281 19.05 12.13 -12.50
N ARG A 282 18.93 11.72 -13.77
CA ARG A 282 17.72 11.96 -14.57
C ARG A 282 16.51 11.18 -14.08
N ASP A 283 16.73 10.02 -13.49
CA ASP A 283 15.65 9.17 -12.95
C ASP A 283 15.24 9.64 -11.55
N VAL A 284 16.19 10.11 -10.74
CA VAL A 284 15.90 10.79 -9.46
C VAL A 284 15.06 12.05 -9.69
N ALA A 285 15.47 12.91 -10.62
CA ALA A 285 14.73 14.13 -10.96
C ALA A 285 13.30 13.81 -11.46
N PHE A 286 13.15 12.76 -12.27
CA PHE A 286 11.86 12.29 -12.76
C PHE A 286 10.93 11.85 -11.63
N VAL A 287 11.44 11.05 -10.67
CA VAL A 287 10.67 10.61 -9.49
C VAL A 287 10.22 11.81 -8.65
N LEU A 288 11.14 12.72 -8.31
CA LEU A 288 10.82 13.86 -7.45
C LEU A 288 9.80 14.81 -8.11
N ALA A 289 9.93 15.07 -9.40
CA ALA A 289 8.99 15.93 -10.13
C ALA A 289 7.56 15.35 -10.19
N LEU A 290 7.43 14.05 -10.45
CA LEU A 290 6.12 13.38 -10.44
C LEU A 290 5.55 13.32 -9.03
N ALA A 291 6.36 12.95 -8.04
CA ALA A 291 5.93 12.88 -6.64
C ALA A 291 5.48 14.25 -6.11
N GLU A 292 6.20 15.33 -6.40
CA GLU A 292 5.81 16.68 -6.01
C GLU A 292 4.45 17.09 -6.59
N ARG A 293 4.21 16.77 -7.86
CA ARG A 293 2.93 17.06 -8.51
C ARG A 293 1.77 16.36 -7.80
N GLU A 294 1.91 15.06 -7.54
CA GLU A 294 0.87 14.25 -6.89
C GLU A 294 0.73 14.59 -5.40
N ALA A 295 1.82 14.98 -4.73
CA ALA A 295 1.81 15.37 -3.32
C ALA A 295 0.92 16.60 -3.04
N ARG A 296 0.62 17.42 -4.05
CA ARG A 296 -0.36 18.53 -3.94
C ARG A 296 -1.74 18.05 -3.53
N LEU A 297 -2.13 16.82 -3.90
CA LEU A 297 -3.39 16.22 -3.49
C LEU A 297 -3.45 16.04 -1.96
N TYR A 298 -2.31 15.86 -1.30
CA TYR A 298 -2.19 15.73 0.15
C TYR A 298 -2.03 17.10 0.86
N GLY A 299 -2.15 18.21 0.12
CA GLY A 299 -2.01 19.56 0.62
C GLY A 299 -0.57 19.92 1.04
N PRO A 300 -0.40 20.94 1.91
CA PRO A 300 0.92 21.42 2.32
C PRO A 300 1.80 20.37 2.98
N VAL A 301 1.20 19.38 3.64
CA VAL A 301 1.96 18.32 4.34
C VAL A 301 2.60 17.34 3.37
N GLY A 302 1.89 16.93 2.31
CA GLY A 302 2.50 16.08 1.29
C GLY A 302 3.67 16.78 0.60
N LEU A 303 3.50 18.05 0.23
CA LEU A 303 4.58 18.86 -0.35
C LEU A 303 5.77 18.98 0.61
N GLY A 304 5.50 19.25 1.89
CA GLY A 304 6.52 19.31 2.93
C GLY A 304 7.35 18.03 3.03
N ILE A 305 6.72 16.86 2.94
CA ILE A 305 7.42 15.56 2.93
C ILE A 305 8.33 15.45 1.71
N VAL A 306 7.84 15.76 0.50
CA VAL A 306 8.65 15.67 -0.73
C VAL A 306 9.84 16.62 -0.67
N HIS A 307 9.63 17.90 -0.34
CA HIS A 307 10.68 18.91 -0.31
C HIS A 307 11.72 18.64 0.77
N SER A 308 11.29 18.33 1.99
CA SER A 308 12.22 18.02 3.08
C SER A 308 13.06 16.77 2.79
N THR A 309 12.45 15.75 2.18
CA THR A 309 13.18 14.54 1.77
C THR A 309 14.17 14.84 0.65
N ALA A 310 13.79 15.62 -0.37
CA ALA A 310 14.69 16.02 -1.45
C ALA A 310 15.92 16.78 -0.91
N HIS A 311 15.71 17.73 0.01
CA HIS A 311 16.81 18.44 0.68
C HIS A 311 17.69 17.56 1.55
N ALA A 312 17.11 16.57 2.25
CA ALA A 312 17.88 15.62 3.04
C ALA A 312 18.76 14.73 2.14
N ILE A 313 18.19 14.22 1.04
CA ILE A 313 18.90 13.38 0.07
C ILE A 313 20.04 14.13 -0.59
N ASP A 314 19.83 15.37 -1.04
CA ASP A 314 20.88 16.19 -1.63
C ASP A 314 22.05 16.43 -0.65
N ARG A 315 21.78 16.67 0.64
CA ARG A 315 22.85 16.77 1.66
C ARG A 315 23.61 15.46 1.82
N LEU A 316 22.91 14.33 1.90
CA LEU A 316 23.53 13.00 2.03
C LEU A 316 24.37 12.64 0.79
N ASP A 317 23.87 12.95 -0.41
CA ASP A 317 24.59 12.74 -1.65
C ASP A 317 25.89 13.54 -1.71
N ARG A 318 25.85 14.84 -1.37
CA ARG A 318 27.07 15.67 -1.30
C ARG A 318 28.07 15.13 -0.27
N MET A 319 27.62 14.64 0.88
CA MET A 319 28.49 14.03 1.88
C MET A 319 29.12 12.74 1.35
N ALA A 320 28.32 11.87 0.74
CA ALA A 320 28.75 10.62 0.12
C ALA A 320 29.77 10.87 -1.00
N ALA A 321 29.52 11.85 -1.87
CA ALA A 321 30.41 12.22 -2.97
C ALA A 321 31.77 12.74 -2.45
N ARG A 322 31.77 13.61 -1.43
CA ARG A 322 33.02 14.08 -0.79
C ARG A 322 33.81 12.93 -0.19
N ARG A 323 33.16 12.02 0.54
CA ARG A 323 33.80 10.83 1.12
C ARG A 323 34.41 9.94 0.05
N TRP A 324 33.65 9.65 -1.00
CA TRP A 324 34.12 8.84 -2.13
C TRP A 324 35.33 9.46 -2.82
N LEU A 325 35.33 10.79 -3.02
CA LEU A 325 36.48 11.51 -3.56
C LEU A 325 37.70 11.44 -2.64
N ALA A 326 37.52 11.58 -1.32
CA ALA A 326 38.59 11.49 -0.34
C ALA A 326 39.23 10.09 -0.30
N GLU A 327 38.41 9.03 -0.28
CA GLU A 327 38.87 7.64 -0.32
C GLU A 327 39.64 7.35 -1.62
N ARG A 328 39.17 7.89 -2.74
CA ARG A 328 39.83 7.71 -4.05
C ARG A 328 41.13 8.51 -4.17
N ALA A 329 41.19 9.70 -3.57
CA ALA A 329 42.41 10.51 -3.49
C ALA A 329 43.46 9.84 -2.59
N GLY A 330 43.05 9.21 -1.48
CA GLY A 330 43.94 8.51 -0.56
C GLY A 330 44.45 7.15 -1.06
N GLY A 331 43.69 6.45 -1.92
CA GLY A 331 44.02 5.08 -2.34
C GLY A 331 44.75 4.91 -3.67
N ARG A 332 44.85 5.94 -4.53
CA ARG A 332 45.46 5.82 -5.87
C ARG A 332 46.62 6.76 -6.16
N ASN A 333 46.89 7.71 -5.28
CA ASN A 333 47.98 8.68 -5.44
C ASN A 333 49.09 8.52 -4.39
N ALA A 334 49.33 7.30 -3.90
CA ALA A 334 50.61 6.93 -3.30
C ALA A 334 51.64 6.48 -4.37
N GLY A 335 51.43 6.87 -5.63
CA GLY A 335 52.37 6.75 -6.74
C GLY A 335 51.84 7.56 -7.92
N PRO A 336 52.59 8.51 -8.48
CA PRO A 336 52.07 9.41 -9.50
C PRO A 336 52.05 8.66 -10.85
N PHE A 337 50.86 8.53 -11.45
CA PHE A 337 50.63 8.23 -12.87
C PHE A 337 50.65 6.77 -13.40
N SER A 338 50.37 5.71 -12.63
CA SER A 338 50.21 4.39 -13.27
C SER A 338 48.81 4.21 -13.93
N LEU A 339 48.75 4.02 -15.25
CA LEU A 339 47.55 3.62 -16.00
C LEU A 339 47.55 2.09 -16.18
N ARG A 340 46.46 1.41 -15.80
CA ARG A 340 46.32 -0.04 -16.01
C ARG A 340 45.48 -0.32 -17.27
N VAL A 341 46.05 -1.05 -18.23
CA VAL A 341 45.39 -1.49 -19.47
C VAL A 341 45.48 -3.02 -19.52
N GLY A 342 44.34 -3.70 -19.28
CA GLY A 342 44.31 -5.16 -19.13
C GLY A 342 45.16 -5.64 -17.93
N ASN A 343 46.05 -6.61 -18.16
CA ASN A 343 47.01 -7.08 -17.16
C ASN A 343 48.28 -6.23 -17.06
N THR A 344 48.40 -5.18 -17.86
CA THR A 344 49.60 -4.35 -17.93
C THR A 344 49.40 -3.07 -17.13
N THR A 345 50.36 -2.76 -16.26
CA THR A 345 50.43 -1.46 -15.57
C THR A 345 51.48 -0.62 -16.26
N ILE A 346 51.06 0.48 -16.87
CA ILE A 346 51.90 1.45 -17.58
C ILE A 346 52.14 2.61 -16.62
N ALA A 347 53.36 2.77 -16.14
CA ALA A 347 53.76 3.98 -15.42
C ALA A 347 54.62 4.84 -16.38
N PRO A 348 54.38 6.16 -16.49
CA PRO A 348 55.24 7.02 -17.27
C PRO A 348 56.62 7.05 -16.63
N ASN A 349 57.64 7.03 -17.48
CA ASN A 349 59.02 7.21 -17.05
C ASN A 349 59.21 8.68 -16.67
N ILE A 350 59.07 9.00 -15.39
CA ILE A 350 59.17 10.37 -14.86
C ILE A 350 60.51 11.01 -15.23
N PRO A 351 61.67 10.34 -15.09
CA PRO A 351 62.95 10.88 -15.58
C PRO A 351 62.95 11.28 -17.06
N LEU A 352 62.28 10.50 -17.91
CA LEU A 352 62.19 10.80 -19.34
C LEU A 352 61.32 12.04 -19.61
N LEU A 353 60.20 12.19 -18.90
CA LEU A 353 59.33 13.36 -19.05
C LEU A 353 59.98 14.63 -18.50
N GLU A 354 60.74 14.53 -17.40
CA GLU A 354 61.53 15.65 -16.87
C GLU A 354 62.67 16.06 -17.82
N SER A 355 63.22 15.13 -18.60
CA SER A 355 64.24 15.46 -19.61
C SER A 355 63.70 16.14 -20.88
N LEU A 356 62.37 16.21 -21.02
CA LEU A 356 61.67 16.84 -22.15
C LEU A 356 61.07 18.22 -21.80
N ALA A 357 61.16 18.64 -20.54
CA ALA A 357 60.78 19.97 -20.05
C ALA A 357 62.03 20.85 -19.90
#